data_AF-A0A0J8E2P5-F1
#
_entry.id   AF-A0A0J8E2P5-F1
#
_cell.length_a   1.000
_cell.length_b   1.000
_cell.length_c   1.000
_cell.angle_alpha   90.00
_cell.angle_beta   90.00
_cell.angle_gamma   90.00
#
_symmetry.space_group_name_H-M   'P 1'
#
loop_
_entity.id
_entity.type
_entity.pdbx_description
1 polymer ?
#
loop_
_entity_poly.entity_id
_entity_poly.type
_entity_poly.pdbx_seq_one_letter_code
_entity_poly.pdbx_strand_id
1 'polypeptide(L)'
;MDSLRCNFTSYLNCRKPCKTAVQFSPYLINFIPLTHSSVLSSSSSSFSSTCKFSSKRLFNSSSQNHRLRKVLSAMVSEESAIGSGSVSSLSDGFKLTYLEGNSWLWEVGGLKLLVDPILVGNLDFGIPWLYDAAKKFLKNFQLTDIPDVDCLLITQSLDDHCHMKTLKPLSEKFPNLRVVATPNAQANLDPLFSKVTYLEPGQNTEVEGRNGSKVGIRATAGPILGPPWQRPENGYIVSSSECQSTLYYEPHCVYNEGSLKEEQADIVITPVIKQLLPNFTLVSGQDDAVKLAKLLCAKFVVSMNNGDLESKGLLASIIQRVGTIESFKELLSKELPNAKVLEPIPGVALEIPAVELSVI
;
A
#
# COMPACT_ATOMS: atom_id res chain seq x y z
N MET A 1 -10.48 -49.20 -49.98
CA MET A 1 -9.88 -50.51 -49.67
C MET A 1 -9.20 -50.35 -48.31
N ASP A 2 -9.94 -50.27 -47.21
CA ASP A 2 -10.64 -51.40 -46.52
C ASP A 2 -9.66 -52.55 -46.26
N SER A 3 -9.43 -53.09 -45.07
CA SER A 3 -10.02 -53.00 -43.72
C SER A 3 -8.95 -53.61 -42.78
N LEU A 4 -8.89 -53.33 -41.47
CA LEU A 4 -9.60 -54.10 -40.45
C LEU A 4 -9.31 -53.52 -39.06
N ARG A 5 -10.37 -53.48 -38.26
CA ARG A 5 -10.42 -53.12 -36.84
C ARG A 5 -9.79 -54.21 -35.96
N CYS A 6 -9.25 -53.79 -34.81
CA CYS A 6 -9.49 -54.51 -33.56
C CYS A 6 -9.58 -53.52 -32.39
N ASN A 7 -10.72 -53.57 -31.70
CA ASN A 7 -11.07 -52.80 -30.51
C ASN A 7 -10.50 -53.47 -29.26
N PHE A 8 -9.98 -52.69 -28.31
CA PHE A 8 -10.06 -53.02 -26.89
C PHE A 8 -10.31 -51.76 -26.07
N THR A 9 -11.55 -51.61 -25.61
CA THR A 9 -11.96 -50.71 -24.54
C THR A 9 -11.90 -51.46 -23.22
N SER A 10 -11.28 -50.85 -22.20
CA SER A 10 -11.56 -51.18 -20.80
C SER A 10 -11.87 -49.90 -20.03
N TYR A 11 -13.16 -49.74 -19.71
CA TYR A 11 -13.67 -48.80 -18.72
C TYR A 11 -13.16 -49.21 -17.34
N LEU A 12 -12.51 -48.28 -16.63
CA LEU A 12 -12.44 -48.29 -15.17
C LEU A 12 -12.63 -46.86 -14.66
N ASN A 13 -13.88 -46.54 -14.32
CA ASN A 13 -14.26 -45.40 -13.52
C ASN A 13 -13.72 -45.62 -12.09
N CYS A 14 -12.78 -44.77 -11.65
CA CYS A 14 -12.43 -44.67 -10.24
C CYS A 14 -12.44 -43.19 -9.85
N ARG A 15 -13.62 -42.72 -9.41
CA ARG A 15 -13.76 -41.43 -8.70
C ARG A 15 -12.98 -41.53 -7.39
N LYS A 16 -11.88 -40.78 -7.29
CA LYS A 16 -11.26 -40.45 -6.00
C LYS A 16 -11.58 -38.99 -5.65
N PRO A 17 -11.90 -38.68 -4.39
CA PRO A 17 -12.19 -37.32 -3.97
C PRO A 17 -10.89 -36.51 -4.00
N CYS A 18 -10.87 -35.43 -4.78
CA CYS A 18 -9.80 -34.45 -4.73
C CYS A 18 -9.94 -33.71 -3.39
N LYS A 19 -9.14 -34.11 -2.41
CA LYS A 19 -8.89 -33.29 -1.22
C LYS A 19 -8.12 -32.07 -1.73
N THR A 20 -8.74 -30.91 -1.64
CA THR A 20 -8.07 -29.61 -1.80
C THR A 20 -6.95 -29.56 -0.77
N ALA A 21 -5.72 -29.81 -1.22
CA ALA A 21 -4.54 -29.49 -0.46
C ALA A 21 -4.50 -27.97 -0.36
N VAL A 22 -4.62 -27.45 0.85
CA VAL A 22 -4.27 -26.06 1.15
C VAL A 22 -2.78 -25.95 0.85
N GLN A 23 -2.46 -25.37 -0.30
CA GLN A 23 -1.10 -25.10 -0.71
C GLN A 23 -0.60 -23.96 0.17
N PHE A 24 0.15 -24.30 1.21
CA PHE A 24 0.83 -23.32 2.05
C PHE A 24 1.80 -22.51 1.20
N SER A 25 1.73 -21.20 1.33
CA SER A 25 2.76 -20.27 0.89
C SER A 25 4.10 -20.67 1.55
N PRO A 26 5.14 -21.05 0.78
CA PRO A 26 6.40 -21.53 1.35
C PRO A 26 7.26 -20.42 1.98
N TYR A 27 6.76 -19.18 2.05
CA TYR A 27 7.59 -17.99 2.26
C TYR A 27 7.88 -17.64 3.72
N LEU A 28 7.49 -18.47 4.69
CA LEU A 28 7.76 -18.20 6.11
C LEU A 28 8.83 -19.08 6.76
N ILE A 29 9.39 -20.07 6.05
CA ILE A 29 10.29 -21.07 6.65
C ILE A 29 11.79 -20.81 6.37
N ASN A 30 12.15 -19.94 5.43
CA ASN A 30 13.56 -19.75 5.04
C ASN A 30 14.28 -18.55 5.68
N PHE A 31 13.68 -17.88 6.66
CA PHE A 31 14.37 -16.86 7.45
C PHE A 31 14.87 -17.45 8.76
N ILE A 32 16.06 -18.05 8.77
CA ILE A 32 17.06 -18.12 9.87
C ILE A 32 18.24 -18.99 9.37
N PRO A 33 19.45 -18.43 9.18
CA PRO A 33 20.67 -19.24 9.20
C PRO A 33 20.99 -19.57 10.66
N LEU A 34 20.90 -20.86 11.03
CA LEU A 34 21.41 -21.37 12.30
C LEU A 34 22.94 -21.44 12.25
N THR A 35 23.62 -20.55 12.96
CA THR A 35 25.00 -20.79 13.39
C THR A 35 25.07 -20.72 14.92
N HIS A 36 25.16 -21.89 15.53
CA HIS A 36 25.48 -22.08 16.94
C HIS A 36 26.95 -21.71 17.21
N SER A 37 27.20 -20.93 18.26
CA SER A 37 28.32 -21.15 19.18
C SER A 37 28.05 -20.46 20.51
N SER A 38 28.27 -21.23 21.56
CA SER A 38 27.97 -21.05 22.98
C SER A 38 29.00 -20.18 23.73
N VAL A 39 28.60 -19.57 24.87
CA VAL A 39 29.08 -19.86 26.24
C VAL A 39 28.84 -18.68 27.22
N LEU A 40 28.05 -18.98 28.26
CA LEU A 40 28.06 -18.57 29.68
C LEU A 40 28.53 -17.15 30.11
N SER A 41 27.69 -16.42 30.86
CA SER A 41 27.73 -16.44 32.34
C SER A 41 26.81 -15.38 32.97
N SER A 42 26.23 -15.77 34.09
CA SER A 42 25.31 -15.03 34.95
C SER A 42 26.00 -14.01 35.85
N SER A 43 25.36 -12.87 36.11
CA SER A 43 25.22 -12.38 37.50
C SER A 43 24.10 -11.34 37.61
N SER A 44 23.26 -11.56 38.60
CA SER A 44 22.18 -10.71 39.08
C SER A 44 22.72 -9.61 39.99
N SER A 45 22.27 -8.37 39.81
CA SER A 45 22.16 -7.41 40.91
C SER A 45 20.97 -6.49 40.71
N SER A 46 20.06 -6.61 41.66
CA SER A 46 18.88 -5.80 41.91
C SER A 46 19.27 -4.41 42.40
N PHE A 47 18.67 -3.36 41.84
CA PHE A 47 18.50 -2.08 42.55
C PHE A 47 17.14 -1.48 42.23
N SER A 48 16.30 -1.40 43.27
CA SER A 48 15.04 -0.67 43.24
C SER A 48 15.29 0.82 43.37
N SER A 49 14.61 1.64 42.58
CA SER A 49 14.26 2.99 42.99
C SER A 49 12.88 3.36 42.46
N THR A 50 11.94 3.45 43.41
CA THR A 50 10.60 3.98 43.26
C THR A 50 10.65 5.51 43.14
N CYS A 51 10.14 6.07 42.04
CA CYS A 51 9.65 7.44 42.02
C CYS A 51 8.23 7.46 41.44
N LYS A 52 7.27 7.72 42.32
CA LYS A 52 5.86 7.98 41.99
C LYS A 52 5.78 9.39 41.39
N PHE A 53 5.23 9.53 40.19
CA PHE A 53 4.65 10.80 39.74
C PHE A 53 3.24 10.55 39.22
N SER A 54 2.28 11.14 39.92
CA SER A 54 0.86 11.15 39.59
C SER A 54 0.57 12.31 38.66
N SER A 55 -0.04 12.06 37.51
CA SER A 55 -0.82 13.06 36.78
C SER A 55 -1.83 12.35 35.90
N LYS A 56 -3.06 12.24 36.40
CA LYS A 56 -4.24 11.94 35.60
C LYS A 56 -4.55 13.17 34.74
N ARG A 57 -4.42 13.05 33.42
CA ARG A 57 -5.20 13.87 32.46
C ARG A 57 -6.06 12.92 31.64
N LEU A 58 -7.37 12.97 31.93
CA LEU A 58 -8.41 12.38 31.11
C LEU A 58 -8.50 13.18 29.82
N PHE A 59 -8.06 12.60 28.70
CA PHE A 59 -8.37 13.13 27.38
C PHE A 59 -9.76 12.64 26.95
N ASN A 60 -10.63 13.60 26.65
CA ASN A 60 -12.04 13.38 26.32
C ASN A 60 -12.15 12.92 24.85
N SER A 61 -12.49 11.65 24.63
CA SER A 61 -12.57 10.98 23.31
C SER A 61 -13.82 11.35 22.49
N SER A 62 -14.77 12.12 23.04
CA SER A 62 -16.08 12.35 22.42
C SER A 62 -16.08 13.30 21.22
N SER A 63 -15.07 14.18 21.08
CA SER A 63 -15.06 15.23 20.03
C SER A 63 -14.65 14.70 18.64
N GLN A 64 -13.79 13.68 18.56
CA GLN A 64 -13.33 13.12 17.27
C GLN A 64 -14.41 12.27 16.58
N ASN A 65 -15.25 11.57 17.35
CA ASN A 65 -16.30 10.71 16.81
C ASN A 65 -17.44 11.50 16.11
N HIS A 66 -17.70 12.74 16.52
CA HIS A 66 -18.69 13.59 15.86
C HIS A 66 -18.21 14.15 14.52
N ARG A 67 -16.90 14.36 14.34
CA ARG A 67 -16.32 14.86 13.08
C ARG A 67 -16.28 13.78 12.01
N LEU A 68 -15.89 12.55 12.38
CA LEU A 68 -15.90 11.37 11.49
C LEU A 68 -17.30 11.04 10.94
N ARG A 69 -18.34 11.10 11.79
CA ARG A 69 -19.73 10.91 11.33
C ARG A 69 -20.20 11.97 10.33
N LYS A 70 -19.76 13.22 10.49
CA LYS A 70 -20.17 14.33 9.59
C LYS A 70 -19.47 14.27 8.24
N VAL A 71 -18.24 13.75 8.18
CA VAL A 71 -17.49 13.54 6.92
C VAL A 71 -18.04 12.34 6.14
N LEU A 72 -18.41 11.24 6.82
CA LEU A 72 -19.05 10.09 6.17
C LEU A 72 -20.42 10.43 5.57
N SER A 73 -21.18 11.34 6.19
CA SER A 73 -22.46 11.83 5.64
C SER A 73 -22.28 12.67 4.36
N ALA A 74 -21.14 13.33 4.19
CA ALA A 74 -20.87 14.14 3.01
C ALA A 74 -20.56 13.29 1.77
N MET A 75 -20.02 12.07 1.95
CA MET A 75 -19.77 11.13 0.85
C MET A 75 -21.04 10.42 0.34
N VAL A 76 -22.20 10.60 1.02
CA VAL A 76 -23.45 9.88 0.71
C VAL A 76 -24.57 10.80 0.18
N SER A 77 -24.36 12.13 0.10
CA SER A 77 -25.46 13.08 -0.20
C SER A 77 -25.42 13.75 -1.58
N GLU A 78 -24.54 13.35 -2.50
CA GLU A 78 -24.56 13.87 -3.88
C GLU A 78 -25.44 13.03 -4.81
N GLU A 79 -26.73 12.92 -4.51
CA GLU A 79 -27.72 12.58 -5.54
C GLU A 79 -29.09 13.14 -5.15
N SER A 80 -29.34 14.41 -5.49
CA SER A 80 -30.65 14.98 -5.91
C SER A 80 -30.67 16.51 -5.83
N ALA A 81 -30.20 17.17 -6.88
CA ALA A 81 -30.66 18.52 -7.20
C ALA A 81 -30.52 18.77 -8.71
N ILE A 82 -31.64 18.64 -9.42
CA ILE A 82 -31.78 19.13 -10.80
C ILE A 82 -31.91 20.65 -10.71
N GLY A 83 -30.97 21.39 -11.31
CA GLY A 83 -31.06 22.84 -11.40
C GLY A 83 -29.79 23.55 -11.82
N SER A 84 -29.55 23.59 -13.14
CA SER A 84 -28.83 24.64 -13.87
C SER A 84 -27.40 25.02 -13.44
N GLY A 85 -26.43 24.52 -14.21
CA GLY A 85 -25.20 25.26 -14.52
C GLY A 85 -24.17 25.34 -13.40
N SER A 86 -23.53 24.22 -13.08
CA SER A 86 -22.20 24.24 -12.47
C SER A 86 -21.31 23.29 -13.27
N VAL A 87 -20.39 23.86 -14.03
CA VAL A 87 -19.17 23.17 -14.44
C VAL A 87 -18.58 22.61 -13.16
N SER A 88 -18.64 21.28 -12.99
CA SER A 88 -17.91 20.60 -11.92
C SER A 88 -16.48 21.07 -12.02
N SER A 89 -15.98 21.78 -11.02
CA SER A 89 -14.57 22.13 -10.96
C SER A 89 -13.80 20.82 -10.97
N LEU A 90 -13.31 20.41 -12.14
CA LEU A 90 -12.28 19.40 -12.28
C LEU A 90 -11.18 19.89 -11.34
N SER A 91 -10.98 19.19 -10.23
CA SER A 91 -9.85 19.50 -9.39
C SER A 91 -8.63 19.13 -10.22
N ASP A 92 -7.93 20.12 -10.76
CA ASP A 92 -6.75 19.93 -11.62
C ASP A 92 -5.56 19.29 -10.86
N GLY A 93 -5.76 18.76 -9.64
CA GLY A 93 -4.72 18.21 -8.78
C GLY A 93 -4.99 16.76 -8.34
N PHE A 94 -4.22 16.31 -7.35
CA PHE A 94 -4.38 15.02 -6.73
C PHE A 94 -5.23 15.13 -5.46
N LYS A 95 -6.16 14.19 -5.28
CA LYS A 95 -6.88 14.00 -4.02
C LYS A 95 -6.50 12.64 -3.44
N LEU A 96 -5.79 12.65 -2.32
CA LEU A 96 -5.20 11.45 -1.74
C LEU A 96 -5.89 11.13 -0.40
N THR A 97 -6.56 9.98 -0.32
CA THR A 97 -7.17 9.51 0.93
C THR A 97 -6.37 8.33 1.47
N TYR A 98 -5.68 8.53 2.59
CA TYR A 98 -4.96 7.46 3.27
C TYR A 98 -5.94 6.55 4.00
N LEU A 99 -5.87 5.25 3.75
CA LEU A 99 -6.77 4.26 4.35
C LEU A 99 -6.09 3.39 5.41
N GLU A 100 -4.93 3.81 5.95
CA GLU A 100 -4.05 3.04 6.86
C GLU A 100 -3.37 1.84 6.22
N GLY A 101 -2.19 1.47 6.73
CA GLY A 101 -1.39 0.42 6.11
C GLY A 101 -0.72 0.94 4.84
N ASN A 102 -0.69 0.11 3.81
CA ASN A 102 -0.32 0.54 2.46
C ASN A 102 -1.55 1.00 1.65
N SER A 103 -2.74 1.05 2.25
CA SER A 103 -3.98 1.29 1.51
C SER A 103 -4.24 2.76 1.24
N TRP A 104 -4.62 3.07 -0.01
CA TRP A 104 -5.01 4.41 -0.43
C TRP A 104 -6.19 4.40 -1.40
N LEU A 105 -6.92 5.51 -1.42
CA LEU A 105 -7.80 5.89 -2.52
C LEU A 105 -7.29 7.21 -3.12
N TRP A 106 -6.90 7.19 -4.38
CA TRP A 106 -6.44 8.37 -5.10
C TRP A 106 -7.47 8.80 -6.13
N GLU A 107 -7.70 10.11 -6.23
CA GLU A 107 -8.43 10.71 -7.34
C GLU A 107 -7.46 11.61 -8.12
N VAL A 108 -7.28 11.32 -9.41
CA VAL A 108 -6.34 12.02 -10.29
C VAL A 108 -6.89 12.02 -11.71
N GLY A 109 -6.92 13.18 -12.37
CA GLY A 109 -7.46 13.31 -13.72
C GLY A 109 -8.90 12.79 -13.85
N GLY A 110 -9.71 12.92 -12.81
CA GLY A 110 -11.08 12.38 -12.77
C GLY A 110 -11.21 10.86 -12.58
N LEU A 111 -10.11 10.12 -12.46
CA LEU A 111 -10.12 8.67 -12.19
C LEU A 111 -9.91 8.38 -10.71
N LYS A 112 -10.54 7.30 -10.23
CA LYS A 112 -10.38 6.76 -8.88
C LYS A 112 -9.54 5.49 -8.88
N LEU A 113 -8.35 5.56 -8.30
CA LEU A 113 -7.41 4.45 -8.16
C LEU A 113 -7.45 3.95 -6.71
N LEU A 114 -7.77 2.66 -6.52
CA LEU A 114 -7.66 1.98 -5.23
C LEU A 114 -6.30 1.29 -5.16
N VAL A 115 -5.49 1.58 -4.15
CA VAL A 115 -4.10 1.11 -4.05
C VAL A 115 -3.94 0.23 -2.83
N ASP A 116 -3.37 -0.97 -3.03
CA ASP A 116 -3.01 -1.93 -1.98
C ASP A 116 -4.06 -2.07 -0.83
N PRO A 117 -5.32 -2.41 -1.15
CA PRO A 117 -6.42 -2.33 -0.19
C PRO A 117 -6.40 -3.46 0.84
N ILE A 118 -6.37 -3.09 2.11
CA ILE A 118 -6.62 -3.94 3.28
C ILE A 118 -7.87 -3.41 3.96
N LEU A 119 -9.05 -3.91 3.57
CA LEU A 119 -10.36 -3.38 4.01
C LEU A 119 -11.24 -4.43 4.68
N VAL A 120 -10.86 -5.71 4.61
CA VAL A 120 -11.63 -6.82 5.14
C VAL A 120 -10.76 -7.66 6.07
N GLY A 121 -11.10 -7.63 7.36
CA GLY A 121 -10.36 -8.32 8.42
C GLY A 121 -8.99 -7.70 8.70
N ASN A 122 -8.25 -8.35 9.59
CA ASN A 122 -6.91 -7.93 9.98
C ASN A 122 -5.84 -8.48 9.01
N LEU A 123 -4.70 -7.79 8.98
CA LEU A 123 -3.48 -8.24 8.33
C LEU A 123 -2.79 -9.26 9.25
N ASP A 124 -2.67 -10.51 8.79
CA ASP A 124 -2.12 -11.61 9.60
C ASP A 124 -1.14 -12.54 8.87
N PHE A 125 -0.84 -12.28 7.59
CA PHE A 125 0.03 -13.12 6.76
C PHE A 125 -0.34 -14.62 6.76
N GLY A 126 -1.61 -14.94 7.02
CA GLY A 126 -2.11 -16.31 7.18
C GLY A 126 -1.72 -17.01 8.49
N ILE A 127 -1.00 -16.33 9.41
CA ILE A 127 -0.55 -16.89 10.69
C ILE A 127 -0.89 -15.91 11.85
N PRO A 128 -2.16 -15.83 12.29
CA PRO A 128 -2.63 -14.81 13.25
C PRO A 128 -1.94 -14.81 14.62
N TRP A 129 -1.43 -15.96 15.06
CA TRP A 129 -0.72 -16.03 16.34
C TRP A 129 0.69 -15.39 16.25
N LEU A 130 1.27 -15.35 15.04
CA LEU A 130 2.59 -14.79 14.78
C LEU A 130 2.50 -13.27 14.59
N TYR A 131 1.53 -12.82 13.80
CA TYR A 131 1.23 -11.41 13.56
C TYR A 131 -0.27 -11.24 13.29
N ASP A 132 -0.88 -10.25 13.94
CA ASP A 132 -2.27 -9.86 13.69
C ASP A 132 -2.37 -8.35 13.91
N ALA A 133 -2.67 -7.59 12.85
CA ALA A 133 -2.70 -6.14 12.86
C ALA A 133 -4.03 -5.60 12.34
N ALA A 134 -4.73 -4.86 13.19
CA ALA A 134 -5.98 -4.16 12.86
C ALA A 134 -5.72 -2.68 12.57
N LYS A 135 -6.61 -2.08 11.78
CA LYS A 135 -6.65 -0.61 11.61
C LYS A 135 -6.88 0.08 12.95
N LYS A 136 -6.22 1.21 13.15
CA LYS A 136 -6.27 1.97 14.40
C LYS A 136 -7.39 3.01 14.37
N PHE A 137 -7.62 3.66 13.24
CA PHE A 137 -8.56 4.79 13.11
C PHE A 137 -9.82 4.42 12.32
N LEU A 138 -9.68 3.71 11.21
CA LEU A 138 -10.74 3.34 10.28
C LEU A 138 -11.36 1.97 10.61
N LYS A 139 -11.61 1.70 11.89
CA LYS A 139 -12.11 0.39 12.38
C LYS A 139 -13.47 -0.02 11.79
N ASN A 140 -14.29 0.96 11.43
CA ASN A 140 -15.63 0.75 10.86
C ASN A 140 -15.68 0.98 9.35
N PHE A 141 -14.55 1.32 8.72
CA PHE A 141 -14.49 1.52 7.28
C PHE A 141 -14.45 0.16 6.58
N GLN A 142 -15.41 -0.06 5.70
CA GLN A 142 -15.65 -1.36 5.07
C GLN A 142 -15.53 -1.24 3.55
N LEU A 143 -15.45 -2.40 2.89
CA LEU A 143 -15.46 -2.48 1.43
C LEU A 143 -16.70 -1.81 0.81
N THR A 144 -17.84 -1.79 1.51
CA THR A 144 -19.06 -1.11 1.06
C THR A 144 -18.91 0.40 0.99
N ASP A 145 -18.01 0.99 1.79
CA ASP A 145 -17.79 2.42 1.88
C ASP A 145 -16.86 2.93 0.76
N ILE A 146 -16.21 2.02 0.02
CA ILE A 146 -15.43 2.36 -1.16
C ILE A 146 -16.37 2.78 -2.30
N PRO A 147 -16.14 3.95 -2.92
CA PRO A 147 -16.92 4.40 -4.08
C PRO A 147 -16.65 3.51 -5.30
N ASP A 148 -17.34 3.78 -6.41
CA ASP A 148 -16.90 3.25 -7.69
C ASP A 148 -15.44 3.63 -7.96
N VAL A 149 -14.64 2.63 -8.37
CA VAL A 149 -13.21 2.78 -8.69
C VAL A 149 -12.95 2.35 -10.13
N ASP A 150 -12.02 3.02 -10.79
CA ASP A 150 -11.67 2.79 -12.19
C ASP A 150 -10.53 1.79 -12.35
N CYS A 151 -9.64 1.72 -11.36
CA CYS A 151 -8.49 0.85 -11.36
C CYS A 151 -8.09 0.41 -9.94
N LEU A 152 -7.71 -0.86 -9.81
CA LEU A 152 -6.94 -1.37 -8.68
C LEU A 152 -5.45 -1.30 -9.03
N LEU A 153 -4.63 -0.78 -8.13
CA LEU A 153 -3.16 -0.74 -8.27
C LEU A 153 -2.54 -1.58 -7.16
N ILE A 154 -1.77 -2.61 -7.54
CA ILE A 154 -1.06 -3.49 -6.60
C ILE A 154 0.46 -3.33 -6.78
N THR A 155 1.15 -2.88 -5.73
CA THR A 155 2.61 -2.68 -5.76
C THR A 155 3.38 -3.97 -5.54
N GLN A 156 2.93 -4.80 -4.59
CA GLN A 156 3.64 -5.99 -4.15
C GLN A 156 2.72 -7.20 -4.04
N SER A 157 3.28 -8.41 -4.13
CA SER A 157 2.51 -9.65 -3.97
C SER A 157 2.25 -10.08 -2.52
N LEU A 158 2.86 -9.40 -1.54
CA LEU A 158 2.73 -9.75 -0.12
C LEU A 158 1.38 -9.31 0.48
N ASP A 159 0.95 -9.97 1.56
CA ASP A 159 -0.38 -9.80 2.15
C ASP A 159 -0.67 -8.38 2.68
N ASP A 160 0.36 -7.58 2.99
CA ASP A 160 0.23 -6.18 3.36
C ASP A 160 0.02 -5.23 2.16
N HIS A 161 -0.10 -5.79 0.96
CA HIS A 161 -0.44 -5.11 -0.30
C HIS A 161 -1.54 -5.84 -1.07
N CYS A 162 -1.28 -7.11 -1.39
CA CYS A 162 -2.15 -8.01 -2.14
C CYS A 162 -3.05 -8.84 -1.20
N HIS A 163 -3.80 -8.16 -0.34
CA HIS A 163 -4.52 -8.81 0.76
C HIS A 163 -5.73 -9.64 0.29
N MET A 164 -5.59 -10.97 0.26
CA MET A 164 -6.61 -11.83 -0.37
C MET A 164 -8.00 -11.79 0.28
N LYS A 165 -8.09 -11.52 1.59
CA LYS A 165 -9.39 -11.37 2.26
C LYS A 165 -10.15 -10.15 1.77
N THR A 166 -9.43 -9.12 1.31
CA THR A 166 -10.01 -7.91 0.71
C THR A 166 -10.26 -8.11 -0.78
N LEU A 167 -9.30 -8.68 -1.50
CA LEU A 167 -9.36 -8.78 -2.96
C LEU A 167 -10.47 -9.73 -3.47
N LYS A 168 -10.76 -10.82 -2.76
CA LYS A 168 -11.85 -11.76 -3.13
C LYS A 168 -13.23 -11.08 -3.20
N PRO A 169 -13.75 -10.47 -2.11
CA PRO A 169 -15.03 -9.77 -2.19
C PRO A 169 -14.95 -8.49 -3.05
N LEU A 170 -13.77 -7.86 -3.20
CA LEU A 170 -13.60 -6.73 -4.12
C LEU A 170 -13.83 -7.15 -5.57
N SER A 171 -13.32 -8.31 -6.00
CA SER A 171 -13.52 -8.81 -7.36
C SER A 171 -14.97 -9.22 -7.63
N GLU A 172 -15.70 -9.66 -6.60
CA GLU A 172 -17.14 -9.89 -6.68
C GLU A 172 -17.93 -8.56 -6.77
N LYS A 173 -17.52 -7.53 -6.01
CA LYS A 173 -18.14 -6.20 -6.05
C LYS A 173 -17.91 -5.49 -7.39
N PHE A 174 -16.71 -5.65 -7.98
CA PHE A 174 -16.31 -5.01 -9.23
C PHE A 174 -15.75 -6.04 -10.24
N PRO A 175 -16.59 -6.86 -10.89
CA PRO A 175 -16.15 -7.98 -11.73
C PRO A 175 -15.40 -7.56 -13.00
N ASN A 176 -15.52 -6.29 -13.40
CA ASN A 176 -14.87 -5.71 -14.58
C ASN A 176 -13.75 -4.72 -14.23
N LEU A 177 -13.34 -4.66 -12.95
CA LEU A 177 -12.30 -3.75 -12.49
C LEU A 177 -10.99 -4.01 -13.25
N ARG A 178 -10.41 -2.94 -13.79
CA ARG A 178 -9.06 -3.02 -14.35
C ARG A 178 -8.07 -3.07 -13.21
N VAL A 179 -7.05 -3.90 -13.35
CA VAL A 179 -5.99 -4.05 -12.35
C VAL A 179 -4.65 -3.77 -13.01
N VAL A 180 -3.83 -2.95 -12.38
CA VAL A 180 -2.42 -2.78 -12.73
C VAL A 180 -1.60 -3.30 -11.56
N ALA A 181 -0.63 -4.18 -11.84
CA ALA A 181 0.07 -4.89 -10.77
C ALA A 181 1.52 -5.25 -11.12
N THR A 182 2.31 -5.54 -10.08
CA THR A 182 3.57 -6.28 -10.19
C THR A 182 3.32 -7.69 -10.76
N PRO A 183 4.19 -8.21 -11.66
CA PRO A 183 4.13 -9.59 -12.12
C PRO A 183 4.21 -10.61 -10.98
N ASN A 184 4.82 -10.28 -9.84
CA ASN A 184 4.91 -11.19 -8.70
C ASN A 184 3.53 -11.51 -8.10
N ALA A 185 2.53 -10.64 -8.26
CA ALA A 185 1.17 -10.85 -7.76
C ALA A 185 0.30 -11.70 -8.70
N GLN A 186 0.85 -12.20 -9.82
CA GLN A 186 0.06 -12.87 -10.85
C GLN A 186 -0.75 -14.06 -10.32
N ALA A 187 -0.10 -14.97 -9.58
CA ALA A 187 -0.77 -16.15 -9.04
C ALA A 187 -1.92 -15.82 -8.07
N ASN A 188 -1.86 -14.67 -7.40
CA ASN A 188 -2.88 -14.18 -6.49
C ASN A 188 -4.07 -13.53 -7.23
N LEU A 189 -3.78 -12.82 -8.33
CA LEU A 189 -4.74 -11.96 -9.03
C LEU A 189 -5.47 -12.67 -10.19
N ASP A 190 -4.79 -13.55 -10.94
CA ASP A 190 -5.37 -14.29 -12.07
C ASP A 190 -6.67 -15.05 -11.71
N PRO A 191 -6.81 -15.65 -10.51
CA PRO A 191 -8.07 -16.31 -10.12
C PRO A 191 -9.22 -15.36 -9.82
N LEU A 192 -8.96 -14.06 -9.62
CA LEU A 192 -9.95 -13.09 -9.15
C LEU A 192 -10.36 -12.07 -10.19
N PHE A 193 -9.42 -11.63 -11.03
CA PHE A 193 -9.63 -10.52 -11.96
C PHE A 193 -9.33 -10.95 -13.40
N SER A 194 -10.19 -10.56 -14.33
CA SER A 194 -10.05 -10.91 -15.75
C SER A 194 -9.27 -9.88 -16.58
N LYS A 195 -9.09 -8.67 -16.05
CA LYS A 195 -8.47 -7.52 -16.74
C LYS A 195 -7.27 -7.01 -15.95
N VAL A 196 -6.20 -7.81 -15.94
CA VAL A 196 -4.95 -7.46 -15.24
C VAL A 196 -3.86 -7.09 -16.24
N THR A 197 -3.22 -5.96 -16.01
CA THR A 197 -2.01 -5.51 -16.69
C THR A 197 -0.83 -5.63 -15.72
N TYR A 198 0.07 -6.56 -16.00
CA TYR A 198 1.30 -6.72 -15.23
C TYR A 198 2.41 -5.86 -15.82
N LEU A 199 3.07 -5.05 -15.00
CA LEU A 199 4.14 -4.15 -15.42
C LEU A 199 5.46 -4.54 -14.78
N GLU A 200 6.44 -4.94 -15.58
CA GLU A 200 7.85 -4.99 -15.16
C GLU A 200 8.40 -3.56 -14.99
N PRO A 201 9.42 -3.33 -14.14
CA PRO A 201 10.05 -2.03 -14.00
C PRO A 201 10.45 -1.40 -15.36
N GLY A 202 10.11 -0.12 -15.54
CA GLY A 202 10.31 0.62 -16.79
C GLY A 202 9.15 0.54 -17.78
N GLN A 203 8.24 -0.43 -17.63
CA GLN A 203 7.02 -0.52 -18.42
C GLN A 203 5.95 0.46 -17.91
N ASN A 204 5.06 0.85 -18.82
CA ASN A 204 3.95 1.73 -18.52
C ASN A 204 2.66 1.25 -19.18
N THR A 205 1.55 1.73 -18.64
CA THR A 205 0.21 1.58 -19.21
C THR A 205 -0.57 2.88 -18.99
N GLU A 206 -1.65 3.04 -19.74
CA GLU A 206 -2.62 4.10 -19.52
C GLU A 206 -3.95 3.47 -19.05
N VAL A 207 -4.59 4.12 -18.09
CA VAL A 207 -5.95 3.80 -17.65
C VAL A 207 -6.87 4.91 -18.09
N GLU A 208 -7.95 4.54 -18.80
CA GLU A 208 -8.96 5.48 -19.28
C GLU A 208 -10.22 5.41 -18.39
N GLY A 209 -10.61 6.55 -17.84
CA GLY A 209 -11.82 6.72 -17.02
C GLY A 209 -13.09 6.70 -17.86
N ARG A 210 -14.26 6.62 -17.20
CA ARG A 210 -15.56 6.60 -17.89
C ARG A 210 -15.86 7.88 -18.68
N ASN A 211 -15.22 8.99 -18.31
CA ASN A 211 -15.31 10.30 -18.94
C ASN A 211 -14.28 10.52 -20.06
N GLY A 212 -13.48 9.51 -20.41
CA GLY A 212 -12.41 9.59 -21.42
C GLY A 212 -11.10 10.19 -20.92
N SER A 213 -11.03 10.62 -19.64
CA SER A 213 -9.77 11.09 -19.04
C SER A 213 -8.78 9.94 -18.91
N LYS A 214 -7.48 10.28 -18.92
CA LYS A 214 -6.40 9.30 -18.95
C LYS A 214 -5.39 9.53 -17.83
N VAL A 215 -4.97 8.44 -17.22
CA VAL A 215 -3.92 8.39 -16.20
C VAL A 215 -2.85 7.42 -16.66
N GLY A 216 -1.63 7.92 -16.82
CA GLY A 216 -0.44 7.12 -17.06
C GLY A 216 0.07 6.50 -15.76
N ILE A 217 0.43 5.21 -15.82
CA ILE A 217 1.01 4.47 -14.71
C ILE A 217 2.29 3.80 -15.23
N ARG A 218 3.42 4.08 -14.60
CA ARG A 218 4.72 3.50 -14.94
C ARG A 218 5.32 2.80 -13.73
N ALA A 219 5.73 1.54 -13.91
CA ALA A 219 6.37 0.77 -12.86
C ALA A 219 7.83 1.17 -12.70
N THR A 220 8.30 1.20 -11.45
CA THR A 220 9.70 1.39 -11.08
C THR A 220 10.17 0.21 -10.23
N ALA A 221 11.47 -0.04 -10.19
CA ALA A 221 12.02 -1.15 -9.40
C ALA A 221 12.05 -0.79 -7.90
N GLY A 222 11.29 -1.54 -7.12
CA GLY A 222 11.28 -1.53 -5.66
C GLY A 222 12.17 -2.63 -5.05
N PRO A 223 11.84 -3.15 -3.86
CA PRO A 223 12.67 -4.15 -3.17
C PRO A 223 12.57 -5.54 -3.81
N ILE A 224 13.64 -6.34 -3.66
CA ILE A 224 13.61 -7.79 -3.90
C ILE A 224 13.31 -8.48 -2.56
N LEU A 225 12.09 -8.99 -2.39
CA LEU A 225 11.58 -9.53 -1.12
C LEU A 225 11.73 -11.06 -0.96
N GLY A 226 12.49 -11.68 -1.86
CA GLY A 226 12.81 -13.10 -1.81
C GLY A 226 14.26 -13.36 -2.17
N PRO A 227 14.58 -14.53 -2.75
CA PRO A 227 15.93 -14.82 -3.21
C PRO A 227 16.44 -13.74 -4.17
N PRO A 228 17.76 -13.47 -4.24
CA PRO A 228 18.31 -12.34 -4.99
C PRO A 228 18.07 -12.39 -6.51
N TRP A 229 17.64 -13.54 -7.05
CA TRP A 229 17.26 -13.73 -8.45
C TRP A 229 15.76 -13.54 -8.70
N GLN A 230 14.96 -13.27 -7.67
CA GLN A 230 13.54 -12.94 -7.81
C GLN A 230 13.41 -11.55 -8.44
N ARG A 231 12.32 -11.36 -9.20
CA ARG A 231 11.96 -10.04 -9.72
C ARG A 231 11.73 -9.07 -8.56
N PRO A 232 12.15 -7.80 -8.69
CA PRO A 232 11.78 -6.78 -7.72
C PRO A 232 10.26 -6.59 -7.68
N GLU A 233 9.74 -6.15 -6.55
CA GLU A 233 8.41 -5.55 -6.47
C GLU A 233 8.40 -4.15 -7.11
N ASN A 234 7.22 -3.53 -7.23
CA ASN A 234 7.08 -2.25 -7.92
C ASN A 234 6.93 -1.06 -6.95
N GLY A 235 7.56 0.05 -7.29
CA GLY A 235 7.01 1.38 -7.07
C GLY A 235 6.24 1.85 -8.31
N TYR A 236 5.53 2.97 -8.22
CA TYR A 236 4.83 3.53 -9.39
C TYR A 236 4.98 5.04 -9.51
N ILE A 237 5.18 5.50 -10.74
CA ILE A 237 4.96 6.88 -11.16
C ILE A 237 3.56 6.97 -11.78
N VAL A 238 2.74 7.90 -11.30
CA VAL A 238 1.39 8.18 -11.77
C VAL A 238 1.31 9.62 -12.26
N SER A 239 0.81 9.80 -13.48
CA SER A 239 0.65 11.12 -14.09
C SER A 239 -0.68 11.21 -14.83
N SER A 240 -1.20 12.42 -15.00
CA SER A 240 -2.32 12.68 -15.89
C SER A 240 -2.06 13.93 -16.71
N SER A 241 -2.46 13.90 -17.98
CA SER A 241 -2.38 15.05 -18.87
C SER A 241 -3.21 16.24 -18.37
N GLU A 242 -4.25 15.97 -17.58
CA GLU A 242 -5.14 16.99 -17.02
C GLU A 242 -4.48 17.76 -15.86
N CYS A 243 -3.68 17.10 -15.02
CA CYS A 243 -3.23 17.68 -13.75
C CYS A 243 -1.81 18.24 -13.74
N GLN A 244 -1.02 18.10 -14.82
CA GLN A 244 0.39 18.52 -14.98
C GLN A 244 1.39 18.15 -13.86
N SER A 245 0.93 17.53 -12.78
CA SER A 245 1.70 17.04 -11.64
C SER A 245 1.93 15.54 -11.77
N THR A 246 3.07 15.08 -11.26
CA THR A 246 3.44 13.67 -11.21
C THR A 246 3.57 13.18 -9.77
N LEU A 247 3.04 11.99 -9.50
CA LEU A 247 3.10 11.33 -8.20
C LEU A 247 4.00 10.10 -8.28
N TYR A 248 4.93 9.97 -7.35
CA TYR A 248 5.69 8.75 -7.12
C TYR A 248 5.23 8.07 -5.83
N TYR A 249 4.90 6.79 -5.90
CA TYR A 249 4.56 5.96 -4.76
C TYR A 249 5.60 4.87 -4.56
N GLU A 250 6.22 4.88 -3.37
CA GLU A 250 7.17 3.88 -2.92
C GLU A 250 6.75 3.38 -1.52
N PRO A 251 6.11 2.20 -1.42
CA PRO A 251 5.47 1.74 -0.19
C PRO A 251 6.42 1.42 0.97
N HIS A 252 7.70 1.14 0.71
CA HIS A 252 8.65 0.70 1.74
C HIS A 252 9.90 1.58 1.83
N CYS A 253 9.96 2.68 1.07
CA CYS A 253 11.12 3.54 0.93
C CYS A 253 12.38 2.76 0.45
N VAL A 254 12.19 1.72 -0.36
CA VAL A 254 13.28 0.92 -0.95
C VAL A 254 13.14 0.93 -2.47
N TYR A 255 14.06 1.63 -3.13
CA TYR A 255 13.98 1.92 -4.55
C TYR A 255 15.34 1.75 -5.23
N ASN A 256 15.33 1.53 -6.55
CA ASN A 256 16.55 1.53 -7.34
C ASN A 256 16.91 2.96 -7.79
N GLU A 257 17.92 3.56 -7.14
CA GLU A 257 18.41 4.92 -7.44
C GLU A 257 18.77 5.11 -8.93
N GLY A 258 19.41 4.11 -9.55
CA GLY A 258 19.80 4.17 -10.95
C GLY A 258 18.62 4.34 -11.90
N SER A 259 17.51 3.65 -11.62
CA SER A 259 16.27 3.71 -12.41
C SER A 259 15.48 5.00 -12.21
N LEU A 260 15.67 5.69 -11.08
CA LEU A 260 14.95 6.93 -10.75
C LEU A 260 15.74 8.21 -11.06
N LYS A 261 17.01 8.09 -11.42
CA LYS A 261 17.91 9.25 -11.60
C LYS A 261 17.46 10.24 -12.68
N GLU A 262 16.75 9.76 -13.70
CA GLU A 262 16.21 10.58 -14.80
C GLU A 262 14.73 10.89 -14.62
N GLU A 263 14.12 10.42 -13.52
CA GLU A 263 12.71 10.61 -13.21
C GLU A 263 12.51 11.86 -12.35
N GLN A 264 11.31 12.43 -12.45
CA GLN A 264 10.88 13.53 -11.58
C GLN A 264 9.47 13.25 -11.08
N ALA A 265 9.19 13.65 -9.85
CA ALA A 265 7.86 13.58 -9.28
C ALA A 265 7.61 14.75 -8.34
N ASP A 266 6.54 15.51 -8.58
CA ASP A 266 6.15 16.63 -7.72
C ASP A 266 5.72 16.15 -6.34
N ILE A 267 5.06 14.98 -6.29
CA ILE A 267 4.51 14.38 -5.09
C ILE A 267 5.20 13.05 -4.85
N VAL A 268 5.76 12.83 -3.67
CA VAL A 268 6.31 11.53 -3.25
C VAL A 268 5.50 11.02 -2.06
N ILE A 269 4.83 9.89 -2.22
CA ILE A 269 4.22 9.12 -1.13
C ILE A 269 5.21 8.03 -0.70
N THR A 270 5.70 8.10 0.54
CA THR A 270 6.66 7.10 1.07
C THR A 270 6.64 7.07 2.60
N PRO A 271 7.03 5.95 3.24
CA PRO A 271 7.27 5.92 4.67
C PRO A 271 8.44 6.80 5.08
N VAL A 272 8.28 7.50 6.20
CA VAL A 272 9.33 8.38 6.75
C VAL A 272 9.87 7.87 8.09
N ILE A 273 9.22 6.87 8.69
CA ILE A 273 9.64 6.23 9.95
C ILE A 273 10.10 4.81 9.61
N LYS A 274 11.31 4.45 10.04
CA LYS A 274 11.85 3.11 9.77
C LYS A 274 11.15 2.07 10.64
N GLN A 275 10.98 0.88 10.09
CA GLN A 275 10.54 -0.30 10.84
C GLN A 275 11.58 -1.41 10.72
N LEU A 276 12.02 -1.91 11.86
CA LEU A 276 13.11 -2.87 11.96
C LEU A 276 12.65 -4.12 12.68
N LEU A 277 13.08 -5.27 12.17
CA LEU A 277 13.21 -6.50 12.94
C LEU A 277 14.69 -6.65 13.37
N PRO A 278 14.99 -7.52 14.34
CA PRO A 278 16.38 -7.87 14.63
C PRO A 278 17.10 -8.30 13.34
N ASN A 279 18.15 -7.56 12.97
CA ASN A 279 18.98 -7.75 11.78
C ASN A 279 18.30 -7.57 10.41
N PHE A 280 17.08 -7.01 10.33
CA PHE A 280 16.37 -6.83 9.06
C PHE A 280 15.60 -5.51 9.03
N THR A 281 15.71 -4.77 7.93
CA THR A 281 14.91 -3.55 7.71
C THR A 281 13.65 -3.95 6.96
N LEU A 282 12.49 -3.81 7.62
CA LEU A 282 11.20 -4.06 6.98
C LEU A 282 10.77 -2.88 6.11
N VAL A 283 10.89 -1.68 6.68
CA VAL A 283 10.50 -0.42 6.05
C VAL A 283 11.63 0.59 6.26
N SER A 284 12.15 1.13 5.17
CA SER A 284 13.12 2.23 5.21
C SER A 284 12.42 3.57 5.48
N GLY A 285 13.17 4.64 5.67
CA GLY A 285 12.61 5.95 6.03
C GLY A 285 13.70 6.95 6.39
N GLN A 286 13.33 8.05 7.06
CA GLN A 286 14.24 9.12 7.49
C GLN A 286 15.17 9.58 6.34
N ASP A 287 16.48 9.35 6.47
CA ASP A 287 17.49 9.74 5.48
C ASP A 287 17.20 9.18 4.09
N ASP A 288 16.67 7.95 4.00
CA ASP A 288 16.40 7.30 2.72
C ASP A 288 15.20 7.95 2.00
N ALA A 289 14.23 8.46 2.78
CA ALA A 289 13.10 9.24 2.25
C ALA A 289 13.55 10.65 1.82
N VAL A 290 14.50 11.26 2.53
CA VAL A 290 15.10 12.55 2.12
C VAL A 290 15.89 12.38 0.81
N LYS A 291 16.70 11.32 0.70
CA LYS A 291 17.38 10.97 -0.56
C LYS A 291 16.40 10.76 -1.70
N LEU A 292 15.30 10.06 -1.46
CA LEU A 292 14.27 9.82 -2.48
C LEU A 292 13.64 11.12 -2.95
N ALA A 293 13.21 11.96 -2.00
CA ALA A 293 12.63 13.25 -2.31
C ALA A 293 13.60 14.14 -3.10
N LYS A 294 14.90 14.12 -2.73
CA LYS A 294 15.95 14.86 -3.43
C LYS A 294 16.19 14.32 -4.84
N LEU A 295 16.26 13.00 -5.00
CA LEU A 295 16.46 12.33 -6.28
C LEU A 295 15.37 12.70 -7.28
N LEU A 296 14.12 12.74 -6.83
CA LEU A 296 12.95 13.04 -7.68
C LEU A 296 12.59 14.54 -7.74
N CYS A 297 13.37 15.40 -7.09
CA CYS A 297 13.10 16.84 -6.97
C CYS A 297 11.68 17.16 -6.43
N ALA A 298 11.26 16.41 -5.41
CA ALA A 298 9.91 16.47 -4.87
C ALA A 298 9.56 17.85 -4.29
N LYS A 299 8.36 18.33 -4.62
CA LYS A 299 7.77 19.55 -4.03
C LYS A 299 6.93 19.22 -2.80
N PHE A 300 6.30 18.04 -2.80
CA PHE A 300 5.50 17.52 -1.70
C PHE A 300 5.98 16.13 -1.33
N VAL A 301 6.21 15.90 -0.03
CA VAL A 301 6.40 14.55 0.51
C VAL A 301 5.18 14.24 1.38
N VAL A 302 4.35 13.31 0.93
CA VAL A 302 3.20 12.82 1.68
C VAL A 302 3.68 11.64 2.52
N SER A 303 3.85 11.88 3.82
CA SER A 303 4.33 10.83 4.71
C SER A 303 3.27 9.77 4.90
N MET A 304 3.64 8.49 4.75
CA MET A 304 2.76 7.39 5.15
C MET A 304 3.31 6.69 6.40
N ASN A 305 2.40 6.16 7.22
CA ASN A 305 2.76 5.43 8.43
C ASN A 305 2.15 4.03 8.36
N ASN A 306 2.68 3.22 7.44
CA ASN A 306 2.09 1.94 7.04
C ASN A 306 2.05 0.91 8.17
N GLY A 307 2.99 0.94 9.11
CA GLY A 307 2.92 0.07 10.28
C GLY A 307 2.37 0.72 11.54
N ASP A 308 1.66 1.85 11.48
CA ASP A 308 0.84 2.36 12.61
C ASP A 308 -0.52 1.68 12.70
N LEU A 309 -0.47 0.37 12.91
CA LEU A 309 -1.61 -0.50 13.13
C LEU A 309 -1.68 -0.96 14.59
N GLU A 310 -2.86 -1.39 15.04
CA GLU A 310 -3.02 -2.09 16.31
C GLU A 310 -2.58 -3.55 16.13
N SER A 311 -1.27 -3.80 16.29
CA SER A 311 -0.66 -5.11 16.09
C SER A 311 -0.44 -5.88 17.39
N LYS A 312 -0.64 -7.20 17.34
CA LYS A 312 -0.29 -8.17 18.39
C LYS A 312 0.40 -9.41 17.77
N GLY A 313 0.91 -10.28 18.63
CA GLY A 313 1.64 -11.49 18.24
C GLY A 313 3.15 -11.36 18.46
N LEU A 314 3.87 -12.46 18.22
CA LEU A 314 5.31 -12.53 18.48
C LEU A 314 6.09 -11.51 17.63
N LEU A 315 5.79 -11.39 16.33
CA LEU A 315 6.48 -10.44 15.44
C LEU A 315 6.21 -8.98 15.86
N ALA A 316 4.98 -8.65 16.24
CA ALA A 316 4.64 -7.31 16.71
C ALA A 316 5.49 -6.88 17.93
N SER A 317 5.85 -7.82 18.81
CA SER A 317 6.65 -7.53 20.01
C SER A 317 8.12 -7.20 19.74
N ILE A 318 8.65 -7.58 18.57
CA ILE A 318 10.07 -7.40 18.21
C ILE A 318 10.28 -6.31 17.15
N ILE A 319 9.21 -5.75 16.57
CA ILE A 319 9.31 -4.63 15.63
C ILE A 319 9.68 -3.36 16.37
N GLN A 320 10.74 -2.70 15.90
CA GLN A 320 11.20 -1.42 16.42
C GLN A 320 10.93 -0.30 15.42
N ARG A 321 10.53 0.87 15.92
CA ARG A 321 10.35 2.09 15.12
C ARG A 321 11.54 3.02 15.36
N VAL A 322 12.12 3.56 14.29
CA VAL A 322 13.25 4.49 14.37
C VAL A 322 12.96 5.77 13.57
N GLY A 323 13.16 6.91 14.23
CA GLY A 323 12.89 8.24 13.71
C GLY A 323 11.48 8.76 14.05
N THR A 324 11.26 10.05 13.84
CA THR A 324 9.96 10.71 13.99
C THR A 324 9.65 11.57 12.76
N ILE A 325 8.42 12.07 12.66
CA ILE A 325 8.05 13.00 11.60
C ILE A 325 8.81 14.33 11.74
N GLU A 326 9.07 14.77 12.97
CA GLU A 326 9.82 16.00 13.25
C GLU A 326 11.29 15.87 12.83
N SER A 327 11.95 14.76 13.16
CA SER A 327 13.32 14.53 12.73
C SER A 327 13.42 14.43 11.20
N PHE A 328 12.44 13.80 10.55
CA PHE A 328 12.36 13.77 9.09
C PHE A 328 12.20 15.18 8.49
N LYS A 329 11.27 16.00 9.01
CA LYS A 329 11.07 17.38 8.56
C LYS A 329 12.34 18.21 8.69
N GLU A 330 13.07 18.05 9.79
CA GLU A 330 14.34 18.74 10.00
C GLU A 330 15.38 18.35 8.93
N LEU A 331 15.56 17.05 8.68
CA LEU A 331 16.47 16.54 7.66
C LEU A 331 16.08 17.01 6.25
N LEU A 332 14.79 16.91 5.91
CA LEU A 332 14.28 17.34 4.60
C LEU A 332 14.53 18.84 4.39
N SER A 333 14.28 19.68 5.39
CA SER A 333 14.46 21.14 5.26
C SER A 333 15.90 21.57 4.96
N LYS A 334 16.90 20.74 5.34
CA LYS A 334 18.32 20.99 5.06
C LYS A 334 18.69 20.69 3.59
N GLU A 335 18.06 19.67 3.00
CA GLU A 335 18.37 19.19 1.64
C GLU A 335 17.43 19.78 0.58
N LEU A 336 16.16 20.01 0.94
CA LEU A 336 15.09 20.52 0.09
C LEU A 336 14.24 21.56 0.88
N PRO A 337 14.75 22.79 1.07
CA PRO A 337 14.10 23.80 1.91
C PRO A 337 12.71 24.23 1.42
N ASN A 338 12.41 24.03 0.13
CA ASN A 338 11.13 24.39 -0.47
C ASN A 338 10.12 23.22 -0.49
N ALA A 339 10.56 22.00 -0.16
CA ALA A 339 9.67 20.84 -0.14
C ALA A 339 8.75 20.89 1.08
N LYS A 340 7.46 20.57 0.88
CA LYS A 340 6.45 20.54 1.94
C LYS A 340 6.17 19.11 2.36
N VAL A 341 6.24 18.84 3.66
CA VAL A 341 5.79 17.56 4.22
C VAL A 341 4.30 17.64 4.52
N LEU A 342 3.52 16.71 3.97
CA LEU A 342 2.09 16.59 4.19
C LEU A 342 1.80 15.31 4.98
N GLU A 343 1.07 15.45 6.09
CA GLU A 343 0.70 14.35 6.96
C GLU A 343 -0.79 14.00 6.74
N PRO A 344 -1.10 12.91 6.04
CA PRO A 344 -2.48 12.52 5.79
C PRO A 344 -3.17 12.09 7.08
N ILE A 345 -4.43 12.49 7.24
CA ILE A 345 -5.29 11.98 8.30
C ILE A 345 -6.07 10.80 7.73
N PRO A 346 -6.03 9.60 8.35
CA PRO A 346 -6.77 8.44 7.88
C PRO A 346 -8.25 8.74 7.57
N GLY A 347 -8.69 8.39 6.37
CA GLY A 347 -10.06 8.57 5.88
C GLY A 347 -10.44 10.01 5.51
N VAL A 348 -9.50 10.96 5.60
CA VAL A 348 -9.72 12.35 5.16
C VAL A 348 -8.94 12.60 3.89
N ALA A 349 -9.61 13.14 2.87
CA ALA A 349 -8.98 13.50 1.62
C ALA A 349 -7.98 14.65 1.82
N LEU A 350 -6.75 14.44 1.35
CA LEU A 350 -5.70 15.45 1.23
C LEU A 350 -5.66 15.92 -0.22
N GLU A 351 -6.01 17.17 -0.45
CA GLU A 351 -5.94 17.80 -1.78
C GLU A 351 -4.56 18.44 -1.99
N ILE A 352 -3.95 18.12 -3.12
CA ILE A 352 -2.67 18.69 -3.55
C ILE A 352 -2.92 19.34 -4.92
N PRO A 353 -2.79 20.68 -5.03
CA PRO A 353 -3.09 21.38 -6.28
C PRO A 353 -2.12 21.00 -7.39
N ALA A 354 -2.54 21.22 -8.64
CA ALA A 354 -1.65 21.22 -9.80
C ALA A 354 -0.46 22.15 -9.53
N VAL A 355 0.73 21.75 -9.94
CA VAL A 355 1.85 22.70 -9.93
C VAL A 355 1.76 23.56 -11.18
N GLU A 356 1.37 24.82 -11.02
CA GLU A 356 1.43 25.78 -12.12
C GLU A 356 2.88 25.91 -12.61
N LEU A 357 3.07 25.76 -13.93
CA LEU A 357 4.32 26.15 -14.58
C LEU A 357 4.45 27.66 -14.42
N SER A 358 5.36 28.10 -13.54
CA SER A 358 5.88 29.46 -13.64
C SER A 358 6.56 29.58 -15.00
N VAL A 359 5.87 30.20 -15.97
CA VAL A 359 6.43 30.58 -17.27
C VAL A 359 7.59 31.51 -16.96
N ILE A 360 8.82 31.03 -17.15
CA ILE A 360 10.05 31.83 -17.09
C ILE A 360 10.29 32.41 -18.48
#